data_AF-A0A7C3HTX2-F1
#
_entry.id   AF-A0A7C3HTX2-F1
#
_cell.length_a   1.000
_cell.length_b   1.000
_cell.length_c   1.000
_cell.angle_alpha   90.00
_cell.angle_beta   90.00
_cell.angle_gamma   90.00
#
_symmetry.space_group_name_H-M   'P 1'
#
loop_
_entity.id
_entity.type
_entity.pdbx_description
1 polymer ?
#
loop_
_entity_poly.entity_id
_entity_poly.type
_entity_poly.pdbx_seq_one_letter_code
_entity_poly.pdbx_strand_id
1 'polypeptide(L)'
;MDPIRRPPDLLVSAKQFLAWDRFPDLAIQLIRLDRPVGYFFPQGNAHPTVLLFYTDDRVREALFLLFHEVGHYLDEDTPAGSADPDLEAEQRAWRTGKELLAEFCEKEGLPLEWLSAYEDFARASLETYREKMR
;
A
#
# COMPACT_ATOMS: atom_id res chain seq x y z
N MET A 1 25.60 -18.61 1.21
CA MET A 1 24.18 -18.29 1.07
C MET A 1 23.80 -17.49 2.28
N ASP A 2 23.21 -16.31 2.10
CA ASP A 2 22.64 -15.58 3.24
C ASP A 2 21.51 -16.41 3.87
N PRO A 3 21.39 -16.45 5.20
CA PRO A 3 20.29 -17.14 5.85
C PRO A 3 18.97 -16.54 5.37
N ILE A 4 17.97 -17.39 5.13
CA ILE A 4 16.61 -16.95 4.82
C ILE A 4 16.11 -16.13 6.02
N ARG A 5 16.07 -14.81 5.87
CA ARG A 5 15.56 -13.89 6.89
C ARG A 5 14.05 -13.76 6.75
N ARG A 6 13.34 -13.90 7.87
CA ARG A 6 11.89 -13.70 7.90
C ARG A 6 11.56 -12.21 7.73
N PRO A 7 10.46 -11.86 7.04
CA PRO A 7 9.98 -10.48 7.00
C PRO A 7 9.70 -9.95 8.42
N PRO A 8 9.79 -8.63 8.64
CA PRO A 8 9.37 -7.99 9.88
C PRO A 8 7.94 -8.38 10.26
N ASP A 9 7.71 -8.68 11.54
CA ASP A 9 6.43 -9.19 12.05
C ASP A 9 5.26 -8.26 11.70
N LEU A 10 5.48 -6.94 11.72
CA LEU A 10 4.44 -5.96 11.38
C LEU A 10 3.97 -6.06 9.92
N LEU A 11 4.87 -6.36 8.96
CA LEU A 11 4.49 -6.57 7.56
C LEU A 11 3.77 -7.91 7.38
N VAL A 12 4.14 -8.92 8.18
CA VAL A 12 3.43 -10.20 8.20
C VAL A 12 2.01 -9.99 8.73
N SER A 13 1.85 -9.29 9.85
CA SER A 13 0.54 -8.97 10.44
C SER A 13 -0.33 -8.18 9.47
N ALA A 14 0.21 -7.13 8.83
CA ALA A 14 -0.51 -6.37 7.81
C ALA A 14 -0.96 -7.23 6.62
N LYS A 15 -0.08 -8.11 6.12
CA LYS A 15 -0.44 -9.07 5.08
C LYS A 15 -1.59 -9.98 5.52
N GLN A 16 -1.58 -10.48 6.75
CA GLN A 16 -2.63 -11.36 7.27
C GLN A 16 -3.96 -10.60 7.38
N PHE A 17 -3.94 -9.40 7.96
CA PHE A 17 -5.10 -8.52 8.04
C PHE A 17 -5.72 -8.28 6.65
N LEU A 18 -4.90 -7.94 5.65
CA LEU A 18 -5.38 -7.60 4.32
C LEU A 18 -5.82 -8.83 3.51
N ALA A 19 -4.99 -9.87 3.41
CA ALA A 19 -5.23 -10.99 2.51
C ALA A 19 -6.05 -12.13 3.12
N TRP A 20 -6.12 -12.26 4.45
CA TRP A 20 -6.86 -13.36 5.09
C TRP A 20 -8.11 -12.86 5.79
N ASP A 21 -8.02 -11.74 6.51
CA ASP A 21 -9.17 -11.24 7.28
C ASP A 21 -10.12 -10.40 6.42
N ARG A 22 -9.60 -9.63 5.44
CA ARG A 22 -10.41 -8.65 4.69
C ARG A 22 -10.67 -9.05 3.24
N PHE A 23 -9.65 -9.47 2.50
CA PHE A 23 -9.73 -9.71 1.06
C PHE A 23 -9.13 -11.07 0.70
N PRO A 24 -9.87 -12.18 0.90
CA PRO A 24 -9.37 -13.54 0.66
C PRO A 24 -8.86 -13.81 -0.76
N ASP A 25 -9.35 -13.05 -1.74
CA ASP A 25 -8.97 -13.18 -3.16
C ASP A 25 -7.73 -12.34 -3.52
N LEU A 26 -7.24 -11.49 -2.60
CA LEU A 26 -6.07 -10.64 -2.80
C LEU A 26 -4.79 -11.39 -2.41
N ALA A 27 -3.90 -11.60 -3.38
CA ALA A 27 -2.57 -12.12 -3.11
C ALA A 27 -1.61 -10.98 -2.71
N ILE A 28 -0.83 -11.18 -1.64
CA ILE A 28 0.23 -10.23 -1.23
C ILE A 28 1.56 -10.96 -1.15
N GLN A 29 2.57 -10.48 -1.89
CA GLN A 29 3.94 -11.00 -1.84
C GLN A 29 4.86 -9.97 -1.19
N LEU A 30 5.64 -10.42 -0.21
CA LEU A 30 6.64 -9.60 0.47
C LEU A 30 8.03 -10.00 -0.03
N ILE A 31 8.73 -9.08 -0.68
CA ILE A 31 10.04 -9.33 -1.29
C ILE A 31 11.05 -8.36 -0.67
N ARG A 32 12.16 -8.89 -0.16
CA ARG A 32 13.20 -8.04 0.44
C ARG A 32 14.11 -7.45 -0.63
N LEU A 33 14.26 -6.13 -0.65
CA LEU A 33 15.18 -5.37 -1.51
C LEU A 33 15.83 -4.22 -0.72
N ASP A 34 16.59 -3.37 -1.41
CA ASP A 34 17.30 -2.21 -0.87
C ASP A 34 16.40 -0.98 -0.63
N ARG A 35 15.18 -0.96 -1.20
CA ARG A 35 14.22 0.13 -1.00
C ARG A 35 12.76 -0.34 -1.04
N PRO A 36 11.85 0.33 -0.31
CA PRO A 36 10.43 0.05 -0.38
C PRO A 36 9.83 0.47 -1.73
N VAL A 37 9.06 -0.42 -2.37
CA VAL A 37 8.27 -0.14 -3.59
C VAL A 37 7.03 -1.04 -3.59
N GLY A 38 5.87 -0.49 -3.93
CA GLY A 38 4.62 -1.23 -4.11
C GLY A 38 4.23 -1.34 -5.57
N TYR A 39 3.54 -2.43 -5.94
CA TYR A 39 2.87 -2.59 -7.22
C TYR A 39 1.57 -3.37 -7.04
N PHE A 40 0.47 -2.84 -7.54
CA PHE A 40 -0.78 -3.56 -7.73
C PHE A 40 -0.94 -4.08 -9.17
N PHE A 41 -1.37 -5.34 -9.31
CA PHE A 41 -1.68 -6.01 -10.58
C PHE A 41 -3.17 -6.37 -10.64
N PRO A 42 -3.99 -5.68 -11.49
CA PRO A 42 -5.44 -5.89 -11.58
C PRO A 42 -5.85 -7.21 -12.27
N GLN A 43 -7.15 -7.53 -12.20
CA GLN A 43 -7.83 -8.80 -12.56
C GLN A 43 -7.68 -9.34 -14.00
N GLY A 44 -6.75 -8.81 -14.82
CA GLY A 44 -6.30 -9.53 -16.03
C GLY A 44 -5.58 -10.85 -15.72
N ASN A 45 -5.19 -11.04 -14.45
CA ASN A 45 -4.68 -12.27 -13.88
C ASN A 45 -5.75 -12.87 -12.97
N ALA A 46 -5.91 -14.21 -12.96
CA ALA A 46 -6.94 -14.92 -12.19
C ALA A 46 -6.99 -14.60 -10.67
N HIS A 47 -5.96 -13.92 -10.13
CA HIS A 47 -5.90 -13.41 -8.77
C HIS A 47 -5.25 -12.02 -8.74
N PRO A 48 -5.94 -10.97 -8.26
CA PRO A 48 -5.35 -9.65 -8.05
C PRO A 48 -4.18 -9.76 -7.06
N THR A 49 -3.07 -9.09 -7.35
CA THR A 49 -1.83 -9.27 -6.59
C THR A 49 -1.20 -7.93 -6.23
N VAL A 50 -0.80 -7.77 -4.97
CA VAL A 50 0.13 -6.73 -4.54
C VAL A 50 1.53 -7.34 -4.37
N LEU A 51 2.51 -6.77 -5.06
CA LEU A 51 3.93 -7.02 -4.81
C LEU A 51 4.49 -5.88 -3.97
N LEU A 52 4.97 -6.20 -2.77
CA LEU A 52 5.62 -5.23 -1.89
C LEU A 52 7.10 -5.57 -1.74
N PHE A 53 7.95 -4.68 -2.24
CA PHE A 53 9.36 -4.65 -1.92
C PHE A 53 9.58 -3.92 -0.59
N TYR A 54 10.39 -4.48 0.29
CA TYR A 54 10.66 -3.90 1.61
C TYR A 54 12.13 -4.02 2.01
N THR A 55 12.54 -3.19 2.97
CA THR A 55 13.80 -3.30 3.70
C THR A 55 13.53 -3.22 5.21
N ASP A 56 14.36 -3.87 6.02
CA ASP A 56 14.15 -4.02 7.47
C ASP A 56 14.23 -2.68 8.23
N ASP A 57 14.87 -1.66 7.66
CA ASP A 57 15.04 -0.31 8.24
C ASP A 57 13.93 0.67 7.82
N ARG A 58 13.12 0.34 6.81
CA ARG A 58 12.04 1.20 6.28
C ARG A 58 10.68 0.51 6.26
N VAL A 59 10.41 -0.25 7.32
CA VAL A 59 9.16 -1.01 7.49
C VAL A 59 7.91 -0.13 7.42
N ARG A 60 7.97 1.06 8.03
CA ARG A 60 6.83 2.00 8.05
C ARG A 60 6.43 2.43 6.64
N GLU A 61 7.41 2.76 5.81
CA GLU A 61 7.15 3.17 4.43
C GLU A 61 6.66 2.01 3.57
N ALA A 62 7.22 0.81 3.76
CA ALA A 62 6.70 -0.40 3.11
C ALA A 62 5.24 -0.67 3.52
N LEU A 63 4.89 -0.45 4.79
CA LEU A 63 3.50 -0.55 5.25
C LEU A 63 2.62 0.48 4.53
N PHE A 64 3.05 1.74 4.43
CA PHE A 64 2.28 2.79 3.77
C PHE A 64 2.03 2.47 2.30
N LEU A 65 3.05 2.00 1.58
CA LEU A 65 2.92 1.55 0.21
C LEU A 65 1.95 0.36 0.11
N LEU A 66 2.02 -0.62 1.01
CA LEU A 66 1.11 -1.75 1.02
C LEU A 66 -0.36 -1.32 1.10
N PHE A 67 -0.69 -0.42 2.03
CA PHE A 67 -2.06 0.09 2.17
C PHE A 67 -2.49 0.93 0.97
N HIS A 68 -1.58 1.69 0.37
CA HIS A 68 -1.83 2.40 -0.88
C HIS A 68 -2.16 1.46 -2.05
N GLU A 69 -1.38 0.39 -2.26
CA GLU A 69 -1.65 -0.58 -3.33
C GLU A 69 -2.97 -1.34 -3.13
N VAL A 70 -3.36 -1.59 -1.86
CA VAL A 70 -4.71 -2.12 -1.57
C VAL A 70 -5.79 -1.08 -1.87
N GLY A 71 -5.48 0.20 -1.71
CA GLY A 71 -6.35 1.29 -2.16
C GLY A 71 -6.64 1.19 -3.66
N HIS A 72 -5.64 0.89 -4.48
CA HIS A 72 -5.82 0.62 -5.92
C HIS A 72 -6.65 -0.63 -6.17
N TYR A 73 -6.49 -1.69 -5.36
CA TYR A 73 -7.33 -2.88 -5.45
C TYR A 73 -8.83 -2.60 -5.23
N LEU A 74 -9.16 -1.63 -4.37
CA LEU A 74 -10.54 -1.27 -4.05
C LEU A 74 -11.10 -0.15 -4.94
N ASP A 75 -10.28 0.50 -5.76
CA ASP A 75 -10.74 1.55 -6.67
C ASP A 75 -11.28 0.91 -7.95
N GLU A 76 -12.57 0.55 -7.95
CA GLU A 76 -13.21 -0.14 -9.07
C GLU A 76 -13.64 0.79 -10.22
N ASP A 77 -13.61 2.12 -10.05
CA ASP A 77 -14.07 3.05 -11.09
C ASP A 77 -13.35 4.41 -11.03
N THR A 78 -12.65 4.77 -12.11
CA THR A 78 -12.30 6.17 -12.35
C THR A 78 -13.50 6.88 -12.99
N PRO A 79 -14.06 7.93 -12.38
CA PRO A 79 -15.17 8.66 -12.97
C PRO A 79 -14.80 9.19 -14.36
N ALA A 80 -15.63 8.89 -15.36
CA ALA A 80 -15.45 9.43 -16.70
C ALA A 80 -15.60 10.96 -16.66
N GLY A 81 -14.58 11.69 -17.12
CA GLY A 81 -14.64 13.14 -17.31
C GLY A 81 -13.79 14.00 -16.36
N SER A 82 -12.86 13.41 -15.60
CA SER A 82 -11.88 14.22 -14.86
C SER A 82 -10.82 14.84 -15.77
N ALA A 83 -10.28 15.98 -15.32
CA ALA A 83 -9.21 16.67 -16.04
C ALA A 83 -7.86 15.92 -15.94
N ASP A 84 -7.67 15.10 -14.90
CA ASP A 84 -6.49 14.27 -14.65
C ASP A 84 -6.91 12.96 -13.94
N PRO A 85 -7.34 11.93 -14.71
CA PRO A 85 -7.86 10.68 -14.15
C PRO A 85 -6.83 9.90 -13.35
N ASP A 86 -5.55 9.99 -13.72
CA ASP A 86 -4.47 9.26 -13.06
C ASP A 86 -4.18 9.86 -11.68
N LEU A 87 -4.07 11.18 -11.58
CA LEU A 87 -3.85 11.84 -10.28
C LEU A 87 -5.03 11.64 -9.32
N GLU A 88 -6.26 11.65 -9.83
CA GLU A 88 -7.43 11.39 -9.00
C GLU A 88 -7.48 9.94 -8.51
N ALA A 89 -7.15 8.96 -9.36
CA ALA A 89 -7.04 7.56 -8.95
C ALA A 89 -6.00 7.37 -7.84
N GLU A 90 -4.81 7.95 -8.00
CA GLU A 90 -3.78 7.92 -6.96
C GLU A 90 -4.28 8.52 -5.63
N GLN A 91 -4.94 9.68 -5.67
CA GLN A 91 -5.51 10.30 -4.46
C GLN A 91 -6.57 9.42 -3.79
N ARG A 92 -7.42 8.74 -4.57
CA ARG A 92 -8.41 7.79 -4.04
C ARG A 92 -7.71 6.61 -3.39
N ALA A 93 -6.73 6.00 -4.04
CA ALA A 93 -5.96 4.89 -3.50
C ALA A 93 -5.29 5.26 -2.17
N TRP A 94 -4.65 6.44 -2.09
CA TRP A 94 -4.08 6.94 -0.83
C TRP A 94 -5.14 7.10 0.27
N ARG A 95 -6.30 7.68 -0.05
CA ARG A 95 -7.38 7.88 0.93
C ARG A 95 -7.96 6.56 1.43
N THR A 96 -8.32 5.66 0.52
CA THR A 96 -8.85 4.33 0.86
C THR A 96 -7.84 3.53 1.68
N GLY A 97 -6.57 3.57 1.29
CA GLY A 97 -5.49 2.94 2.05
C GLY A 97 -5.36 3.50 3.47
N LYS A 98 -5.61 4.80 3.67
CA LYS A 98 -5.57 5.43 5.00
C LYS A 98 -6.66 4.88 5.92
N GLU A 99 -7.87 4.68 5.39
CA GLU A 99 -9.01 4.14 6.14
C GLU A 99 -8.69 2.73 6.64
N LEU A 100 -8.15 1.88 5.77
CA LEU A 100 -7.69 0.54 6.13
C LEU A 100 -6.52 0.55 7.10
N LEU A 101 -5.58 1.49 6.96
CA LEU A 101 -4.47 1.65 7.89
C LEU A 101 -4.98 2.05 9.28
N ALA A 102 -6.03 2.87 9.37
CA ALA A 102 -6.62 3.23 10.65
C ALA A 102 -7.22 2.01 11.38
N GLU A 103 -7.96 1.16 10.66
CA GLU A 103 -8.48 -0.11 11.19
C GLU A 103 -7.33 -1.02 11.68
N PHE A 104 -6.26 -1.14 10.89
CA PHE A 104 -5.09 -1.93 11.26
C PHE A 104 -4.36 -1.36 12.48
N CYS A 105 -4.19 -0.04 12.55
CA CYS A 105 -3.58 0.62 13.71
C CYS A 105 -4.37 0.37 14.99
N GLU A 106 -5.71 0.42 14.93
CA GLU A 106 -6.56 0.10 16.08
C GLU A 106 -6.39 -1.37 16.50
N LYS A 107 -6.41 -2.30 15.53
CA LYS A 107 -6.23 -3.74 15.78
C LYS A 107 -4.88 -4.07 16.45
N GLU A 108 -3.80 -3.47 15.96
CA GLU A 108 -2.44 -3.75 16.43
C GLU A 108 -2.01 -2.85 17.59
N GLY A 109 -2.86 -1.91 18.03
CA GLY A 109 -2.51 -0.95 19.08
C GLY A 109 -1.39 0.02 18.68
N LEU A 110 -1.31 0.37 17.38
CA LEU A 110 -0.32 1.33 16.87
C LEU A 110 -0.72 2.77 17.19
N PRO A 111 0.25 3.67 17.43
CA PRO A 111 -0.05 5.05 17.76
C PRO A 111 -0.65 5.83 16.58
N LEU A 112 -1.58 6.74 16.88
CA LEU A 112 -2.29 7.56 15.89
C LEU A 112 -1.37 8.38 14.98
N GLU A 113 -0.14 8.68 15.43
CA GLU A 113 0.89 9.35 14.63
C GLU A 113 1.26 8.60 13.34
N TRP A 114 0.95 7.30 13.25
CA TRP A 114 1.08 6.52 12.02
C TRP A 114 0.21 7.07 10.90
N LEU A 115 -1.00 7.54 11.22
CA LEU A 115 -1.92 8.12 10.25
C LEU A 115 -1.42 9.49 9.75
N SER A 116 -0.89 10.32 10.65
CA SER A 116 -0.30 11.61 10.25
C SER A 116 0.90 11.42 9.32
N ALA A 117 1.80 10.49 9.64
CA ALA A 117 2.97 10.25 8.79
C ALA A 117 2.60 9.57 7.46
N TYR A 118 1.53 8.77 7.45
CA TYR A 118 0.99 8.23 6.19
C TYR A 118 0.51 9.36 5.29
N GLU A 119 -0.19 10.36 5.84
CA GLU A 119 -0.63 11.54 5.07
C GLU A 119 0.54 12.37 4.53
N ASP A 120 1.59 12.56 5.34
CA ASP A 120 2.78 13.27 4.89
C ASP A 120 3.52 12.50 3.80
N PHE A 121 3.62 11.17 3.92
CA PHE A 121 4.20 10.29 2.91
C PHE A 121 3.37 10.30 1.60
N ALA A 122 2.05 10.24 1.70
CA ALA A 122 1.13 10.33 0.56
C ALA A 122 1.28 11.67 -0.17
N ARG A 123 1.36 12.78 0.58
CA ARG A 123 1.55 14.13 0.01
C ARG A 123 2.85 14.23 -0.76
N ALA A 124 3.96 13.76 -0.18
CA ALA A 124 5.26 13.74 -0.85
C ALA A 124 5.24 12.86 -2.11
N SER A 125 4.57 11.71 -2.05
CA SER A 125 4.44 10.80 -3.20
C SER A 125 3.67 11.44 -4.35
N LEU A 126 2.54 12.11 -4.06
CA LEU A 126 1.73 12.80 -5.06
C LEU A 126 2.43 14.01 -5.68
N GLU A 127 3.31 14.70 -4.95
CA GLU A 127 4.14 15.78 -5.49
C GLU A 127 5.06 15.29 -6.61
N THR A 128 5.69 14.12 -6.45
CA THR A 128 6.53 13.53 -7.50
C THR A 128 5.74 13.18 -8.77
N TYR A 129 4.45 12.88 -8.65
CA TYR A 129 3.56 12.62 -9.78
C TYR A 129 3.27 13.90 -10.57
N ARG A 130 2.98 15.00 -9.85
CA ARG A 130 2.74 16.33 -10.44
C ARG A 130 3.97 16.89 -11.16
N GLU A 131 5.18 16.58 -10.68
CA GLU A 131 6.43 16.99 -11.32
C GLU A 131 6.70 16.22 -12.63
N LYS A 132 6.35 14.93 -12.70
CA LYS A 132 6.52 14.13 -13.92
C LYS A 132 5.56 14.49 -15.06
N MET A 133 4.42 15.09 -14.71
CA MET A 133 3.37 15.51 -15.66
C MET A 133 3.56 16.93 -16.21
N ARG A 134 4.62 17.65 -15.78
CA ARG A 134 5.00 18.97 -16.31
C ARG A 134 6.08 18.85 -17.38
#